data_AF-K0UHI1-F1
#
_entry.id   AF-K0UHI1-F1
#
_cell.length_a   1.000
_cell.length_b   1.000
_cell.length_c   1.000
_cell.angle_alpha   90.00
_cell.angle_beta   90.00
_cell.angle_gamma   90.00
#
_symmetry.space_group_name_H-M   'P 1'
#
loop_
_entity.id
_entity.type
_entity.pdbx_description
1 polymer ?
#
loop_
_entity_poly.entity_id
_entity_poly.type
_entity_poly.pdbx_seq_one_letter_code
_entity_poly.pdbx_strand_id
1 'polypeptide(L)' 'MQQETTRHGLLTLTCGSAGNVIRLIPALVVTEEEITLGAQRFENALTRRQAAAYLRPDP' A
#
# COMPACT_ATOMS: atom_id res chain seq x y z
N MET A 1 -5.08 0.75 4.92
CA MET A 1 -3.94 0.66 3.98
C MET A 1 -4.11 -0.47 3.00
N GLN A 2 -4.21 -1.73 3.43
CA GLN A 2 -4.39 -2.88 2.54
C GLN A 2 -5.55 -2.73 1.53
N GLN A 3 -6.73 -2.30 2.00
CA GLN A 3 -7.87 -2.07 1.12
C GLN A 3 -7.57 -1.04 0.01
N GLU A 4 -6.84 0.02 0.33
CA GLU A 4 -6.46 1.05 -0.66
C GLU A 4 -5.46 0.47 -1.66
N THR A 5 -4.46 -0.29 -1.22
CA THR A 5 -3.53 -0.95 -2.16
C THR A 5 -4.27 -1.89 -3.12
N THR A 6 -5.30 -2.61 -2.65
CA THR A 6 -6.14 -3.46 -3.52
C THR A 6 -6.88 -2.65 -4.58
N ARG A 7 -7.40 -1.46 -4.25
CA ARG A 7 -8.04 -0.56 -5.24
C ARG A 7 -7.06 -0.10 -6.33
N HIS A 8 -5.78 0.00 -6.00
CA HIS A 8 -4.71 0.34 -6.95
C HIS A 8 -4.07 -0.90 -7.62
N GLY A 9 -4.70 -2.09 -7.50
CA GLY A 9 -4.20 -3.30 -8.14
C GLY A 9 -2.90 -3.84 -7.53
N LEU A 10 -2.64 -3.54 -6.25
CA LEU A 10 -1.50 -4.06 -5.50
C LEU A 10 -1.99 -4.95 -4.35
N LEU A 11 -1.67 -6.25 -4.43
CA LEU A 11 -1.96 -7.18 -3.34
C LEU A 11 -0.94 -6.98 -2.21
N THR A 12 -1.44 -6.72 -1.01
CA THR A 12 -0.62 -6.62 0.21
C THR A 12 -1.28 -7.38 1.36
N LEU A 13 -0.49 -7.71 2.37
CA LEU A 13 -0.96 -8.34 3.61
C LEU A 13 -0.69 -7.41 4.80
N THR A 14 -1.52 -7.50 5.84
CA THR A 14 -1.26 -6.86 7.14
C THR A 14 -0.65 -7.87 8.11
N CYS A 15 0.31 -7.44 8.93
CA CYS A 15 0.92 -8.26 9.98
C CYS A 15 1.40 -7.41 11.17
N GLY A 16 2.17 -8.03 12.08
CA GLY A 16 2.64 -7.43 13.33
C GLY A 16 1.59 -7.53 14.44
N SER A 17 2.02 -7.54 15.70
CA SER A 17 1.13 -7.68 16.86
C SER A 17 0.08 -6.57 16.96
N ALA A 18 0.43 -5.37 16.50
CA ALA A 18 -0.48 -4.22 16.42
C ALA A 18 -1.25 -4.12 15.09
N GLY A 19 -1.06 -5.06 14.16
CA GLY A 19 -1.76 -5.08 12.86
C GLY A 19 -1.45 -3.89 11.95
N ASN A 20 -0.42 -3.11 12.26
CA ASN A 20 -0.07 -1.85 11.60
C ASN A 20 1.08 -1.99 10.60
N VAL A 21 1.59 -3.20 10.37
CA VAL A 21 2.66 -3.47 9.41
C VAL A 21 2.06 -3.97 8.10
N ILE A 22 2.50 -3.39 6.98
CA ILE A 22 2.18 -3.87 5.63
C ILE A 22 3.34 -4.71 5.12
N ARG A 23 3.04 -5.91 4.64
CA ARG A 23 4.02 -6.83 4.07
C ARG A 23 3.94 -6.83 2.55
N LEU A 24 5.09 -6.61 1.93
CA LEU A 24 5.33 -6.77 0.49
C LEU A 24 6.24 -7.98 0.31
N ILE A 25 5.74 -9.04 -0.31
CA ILE A 25 6.51 -10.24 -0.66
C ILE A 25 6.25 -10.53 -2.13
N PRO A 26 6.97 -9.86 -3.06
CA PRO A 26 6.86 -10.22 -4.47
C PRO A 26 7.48 -11.60 -4.71
N ALA A 27 7.16 -12.21 -5.86
CA ALA A 27 7.83 -13.41 -6.30
C ALA A 27 9.34 -13.16 -6.48
N LEU A 28 10.19 -14.18 -6.28
CA LEU A 28 11.65 -14.05 -6.44
C LEU A 28 12.10 -13.77 -7.88
N VAL A 29 11.20 -13.94 -8.84
CA VAL A 29 11.42 -13.71 -10.28
C VAL A 29 10.84 -12.38 -10.77
N VAL A 30 10.39 -11.51 -9.85
CA VAL A 30 9.85 -10.19 -10.17
C VAL A 30 10.89 -9.35 -10.91
N THR A 31 10.47 -8.60 -11.93
CA THR A 31 11.37 -7.71 -12.69
C THR A 31 11.51 -6.33 -12.05
N GLU A 32 12.49 -5.55 -12.49
CA GLU A 32 12.68 -4.16 -12.03
C GLU A 32 11.48 -3.28 -12.39
N GLU A 33 10.90 -3.48 -13.58
CA GLU A 33 9.71 -2.76 -14.03
C GLU A 33 8.49 -3.10 -13.17
N GLU A 34 8.33 -4.37 -12.78
CA GLU A 34 7.25 -4.80 -11.89
C GLU A 34 7.41 -4.23 -10.48
N ILE A 35 8.64 -4.17 -9.95
CA ILE A 35 8.94 -3.51 -8.67
C ILE A 35 8.59 -2.01 -8.75
N THR A 36 9.02 -1.34 -9.81
CA THR A 36 8.75 0.09 -10.04
C THR A 36 7.25 0.35 -10.10
N LEU A 37 6.51 -0.47 -10.85
CA LEU A 37 5.04 -0.39 -10.95
C LEU A 37 4.38 -0.65 -9.59
N GLY A 38 4.86 -1.63 -8.82
CA GLY A 38 4.38 -1.93 -7.48
C GLY A 38 4.57 -0.77 -6.51
N ALA A 39 5.76 -0.14 -6.53
CA ALA A 39 6.07 1.03 -5.72
C ALA A 39 5.17 2.22 -6.07
N GLN A 40 4.96 2.50 -7.37
CA GLN A 40 4.07 3.57 -7.82
C GLN A 40 2.61 3.34 -7.36
N ARG A 41 2.12 2.09 -7.44
CA ARG A 41 0.79 1.74 -6.92
C ARG A 41 0.68 1.94 -5.41
N PHE A 42 1.74 1.61 -4.68
CA PHE A 42 1.79 1.81 -3.23
C PHE A 42 1.77 3.29 -2.85
N GLU A 43 2.56 4.12 -3.55
CA GLU A 43 2.58 5.57 -3.37
C GLU A 43 1.20 6.18 -3.64
N ASN A 44 0.53 5.80 -4.74
CA ASN A 44 -0.81 6.26 -5.05
C ASN A 44 -1.82 5.92 -3.94
N ALA A 45 -1.73 4.71 -3.37
CA ALA A 45 -2.57 4.30 -2.25
C ALA A 45 -2.31 5.12 -0.98
N LEU A 46 -1.03 5.44 -0.69
CA LEU A 46 -0.64 6.30 0.43
C LEU A 46 -1.17 7.72 0.26
N THR A 47 -0.92 8.34 -0.90
CA THR A 47 -1.38 9.70 -1.21
C THR A 47 -2.90 9.79 -1.09
N ARG A 48 -3.64 8.80 -1.61
CA ARG A 48 -5.10 8.77 -1.47
C ARG A 48 -5.55 8.67 -0.02
N ARG A 49 -4.91 7.80 0.77
CA ARG A 49 -5.22 7.60 2.18
C ARG A 49 -4.90 8.85 3.01
N GLN A 50 -3.77 9.50 2.75
CA GLN A 50 -3.36 10.74 3.41
C GLN A 50 -4.32 11.88 3.08
N ALA A 51 -4.71 12.04 1.82
CA ALA A 51 -5.72 13.03 1.43
C ALA A 51 -7.07 12.79 2.14
N ALA A 52 -7.47 11.53 2.30
CA ALA A 52 -8.69 11.18 3.06
C ALA A 52 -8.55 11.45 4.56
N ALA A 53 -7.36 11.24 5.13
CA ALA A 53 -7.08 11.55 6.53
C ALA A 53 -7.07 13.06 6.79
N TYR A 54 -6.51 13.86 5.88
CA TYR A 54 -6.50 15.33 5.99
C TYR A 54 -7.91 15.95 5.91
N LEU A 55 -8.87 15.28 5.25
CA LEU A 55 -10.28 15.68 5.18
C LEU A 55 -11.12 15.28 6.41
N ARG A 56 -10.55 14.52 7.35
CA ARG A 56 -11.08 14.33 8.70
C ARG A 56 -9.98 14.69 9.70
N PRO A 57 -9.70 16.00 9.91
CA PRO A 57 -8.96 16.37 11.10
C PRO A 57 -9.75 15.82 12.30
N ASP A 58 -9.09 15.04 13.16
CA ASP A 58 -9.69 14.69 14.45
C ASP A 58 -10.05 16.00 15.21
N PRO A 59 -11.13 16.03 15.99
CA PRO A 59 -11.42 17.13 16.91
C PRO A 59 -10.36 17.28 18.01
#